data_AF-A0A3Q8I2K2-F1
#
_entry.id   AF-A0A3Q8I2K2-F1
#
_cell.length_a   1.000
_cell.length_b   1.000
_cell.length_c   1.000
_cell.angle_alpha   90.00
_cell.angle_beta   90.00
_cell.angle_gamma   90.00
#
_symmetry.space_group_name_H-M   'P 1'
#
loop_
_entity.id
_entity.type
_entity.pdbx_description
1 polymer ?
#
loop_
_entity_poly.entity_id
_entity_poly.type
_entity_poly.pdbx_seq_one_letter_code
_entity_poly.pdbx_strand_id
1 'polypeptide(L)'
;MSSNNRPTDIGINRTGIALSPIDGPLMVEGASSTPPSSTGSARDAATVRLQYAVESGEFGHMPPPLTLRGAANTAVEMLKGTKANVLLDKLGERLAFERTGVRFYDGLIVKFEASGTWEGGPTLEELVAFREDEARHFDLMVQTLTALGADPTVMTPSADLAAVEGLGVLQVISDPRTGLAQALHAQQVAELADVAGWDQLACLAETLGYTELTAQCRSALAQENLHAASVARWLKAHAEIAARGELSAAS
;
A
#
# COMPACT_ATOMS: atom_id res chain seq x y z
N MET A 1 -6.65 -38.15 -13.32
CA MET A 1 -5.36 -37.43 -13.36
C MET A 1 -5.60 -36.09 -12.73
N SER A 2 -4.98 -35.81 -11.57
CA SER A 2 -5.11 -34.49 -10.94
C SER A 2 -4.54 -33.46 -11.90
N SER A 3 -5.35 -32.50 -12.36
CA SER A 3 -4.85 -31.37 -13.13
C SER A 3 -3.95 -30.56 -12.20
N ASN A 4 -2.65 -30.50 -12.47
CA ASN A 4 -1.70 -29.62 -11.77
C ASN A 4 -2.03 -28.15 -12.11
N ASN A 5 -3.09 -27.63 -11.50
CA ASN A 5 -3.64 -26.31 -11.78
C ASN A 5 -3.29 -25.28 -10.69
N ARG A 6 -2.53 -25.66 -9.64
CA ARG A 6 -2.17 -24.74 -8.56
C ARG A 6 -0.76 -24.17 -8.76
N PRO A 7 -0.46 -22.94 -8.29
CA PRO A 7 0.83 -22.29 -8.50
C PRO A 7 2.06 -23.07 -7.98
N THR A 8 1.88 -23.90 -6.95
CA THR A 8 2.95 -24.71 -6.33
C THR A 8 2.99 -26.16 -6.84
N ASP A 9 2.04 -26.56 -7.70
CA ASP A 9 2.09 -27.88 -8.31
C ASP A 9 3.26 -27.95 -9.31
N ILE A 10 3.82 -29.14 -9.51
CA ILE A 10 4.84 -29.36 -10.53
C ILE A 10 4.21 -29.09 -11.91
N GLY A 11 4.57 -27.96 -12.52
CA GLY A 11 4.08 -27.52 -13.82
C GLY A 11 5.21 -27.01 -14.69
N ILE A 12 4.88 -26.65 -15.93
CA ILE A 12 5.83 -25.97 -16.82
C ILE A 12 6.03 -24.55 -16.27
N ASN A 13 7.18 -24.32 -15.63
CA ASN A 13 7.62 -22.98 -15.28
C ASN A 13 7.75 -22.15 -16.56
N ARG A 14 7.25 -20.92 -16.60
CA ARG A 14 7.40 -20.02 -17.77
C ARG A 14 8.75 -19.32 -17.81
N THR A 15 9.59 -19.56 -16.81
CA THR A 15 10.90 -18.94 -16.64
C THR A 15 11.99 -19.99 -16.52
N GLY A 16 13.23 -19.61 -16.86
CA GLY A 16 14.40 -20.49 -16.84
C GLY A 16 14.90 -20.81 -18.25
N ILE A 17 16.19 -20.52 -18.51
CA ILE A 17 16.80 -20.68 -19.85
C ILE A 17 16.76 -22.13 -20.35
N ALA A 18 16.76 -23.11 -19.44
CA ALA A 18 16.68 -24.54 -19.76
C ALA A 18 15.37 -24.93 -20.47
N LEU A 19 14.31 -24.12 -20.35
CA LEU A 19 13.02 -24.33 -21.01
C LEU A 19 12.92 -23.68 -22.39
N SER A 20 13.92 -22.88 -22.81
CA SER A 20 14.05 -22.37 -24.18
C SER A 20 15.33 -22.91 -24.84
N PRO A 21 15.30 -24.14 -25.40
CA PRO A 21 16.47 -24.77 -26.00
C PRO A 21 16.94 -24.09 -27.29
N ILE A 22 16.11 -23.24 -27.88
CA ILE A 22 16.43 -22.48 -29.10
C ILE A 22 16.91 -21.07 -28.73
N ASP A 23 16.10 -20.31 -27.99
CA ASP A 23 16.44 -18.91 -27.70
C ASP A 23 17.55 -18.80 -26.66
N GLY A 24 17.69 -19.78 -25.76
CA GLY A 24 18.75 -19.79 -24.73
C GLY A 24 20.15 -19.73 -25.32
N PRO A 25 20.54 -20.68 -26.21
CA PRO A 25 21.82 -20.61 -26.91
C PRO A 25 22.01 -19.32 -27.72
N LEU A 26 20.96 -18.86 -28.42
CA LEU A 26 21.01 -17.59 -29.17
C LEU A 26 21.23 -16.37 -28.28
N MET A 27 20.65 -16.36 -27.07
CA MET A 27 20.87 -15.31 -26.08
C MET A 27 22.31 -15.31 -25.57
N VAL A 28 22.90 -16.49 -25.33
CA VAL A 28 24.29 -16.63 -24.89
C VAL A 28 25.25 -16.20 -25.99
N GLU A 29 25.00 -16.61 -27.24
CA GLU A 29 25.76 -16.18 -28.40
C GLU A 29 25.67 -14.67 -28.57
N GLY A 30 24.46 -14.10 -28.56
CA GLY A 30 24.22 -12.66 -28.66
C GLY A 30 24.91 -11.87 -27.54
N ALA A 31 24.87 -12.35 -26.30
CA ALA A 31 25.57 -11.73 -25.18
C ALA A 31 27.10 -11.82 -25.31
N SER A 32 27.62 -12.90 -25.90
CA SER A 32 29.06 -13.08 -26.13
C SER A 32 29.57 -12.25 -27.31
N SER A 33 28.74 -12.04 -28.33
CA SER A 33 29.07 -11.28 -29.54
C SER A 33 28.80 -9.78 -29.41
N THR A 34 27.96 -9.38 -28.45
CA THR A 34 27.55 -7.99 -28.24
C THR A 34 28.20 -7.47 -26.96
N PRO A 35 29.41 -6.87 -27.03
CA PRO A 35 29.96 -6.20 -25.86
C PRO A 35 28.98 -5.13 -25.37
N PRO A 36 28.92 -4.83 -24.06
CA PRO A 36 28.07 -3.78 -23.52
C PRO A 36 28.25 -2.48 -24.30
N SER A 37 27.14 -1.87 -24.73
CA SER A 37 27.15 -0.60 -25.45
C SER A 37 27.55 0.59 -24.57
N SER A 38 27.53 0.40 -23.25
CA SER A 38 28.07 1.34 -22.27
C SER A 38 29.48 0.92 -21.86
N THR A 39 30.40 1.88 -21.86
CA THR A 39 31.76 1.70 -21.30
C THR A 39 31.79 1.84 -19.78
N GLY A 40 30.63 2.10 -19.15
CA GLY A 40 30.50 2.31 -17.71
C GLY A 40 30.45 1.01 -16.92
N SER A 41 30.89 1.10 -15.68
CA SER A 41 30.90 0.03 -14.68
C SER A 41 29.71 0.14 -13.72
N ALA A 42 29.53 -0.86 -12.85
CA ALA A 42 28.59 -0.77 -11.73
C ALA A 42 28.85 0.45 -10.84
N ARG A 43 30.11 0.91 -10.74
CA ARG A 43 30.49 2.12 -10.01
C ARG A 43 30.01 3.38 -10.74
N ASP A 44 30.12 3.43 -12.06
CA ASP A 44 29.64 4.57 -12.85
C ASP A 44 28.10 4.67 -12.77
N ALA A 45 27.40 3.53 -12.80
CA ALA A 45 25.96 3.51 -12.53
C ALA A 45 25.61 4.01 -11.13
N ALA A 46 26.43 3.70 -10.11
CA ALA A 46 26.25 4.23 -8.76
C ALA A 46 26.49 5.74 -8.69
N THR A 47 27.48 6.27 -9.41
CA THR A 47 27.72 7.72 -9.54
C THR A 47 26.52 8.42 -10.17
N VAL A 48 25.92 7.85 -11.23
CA VAL A 48 24.70 8.37 -11.84
C VAL A 48 23.53 8.35 -10.86
N ARG A 49 23.33 7.26 -10.11
CA ARG A 49 22.28 7.22 -9.06
C ARG A 49 22.49 8.27 -7.97
N LEU A 50 23.74 8.49 -7.55
CA LEU A 50 24.07 9.54 -6.59
C LEU A 50 23.73 10.92 -7.16
N GLN A 51 24.10 11.17 -8.43
CA GLN A 51 23.77 12.41 -9.10
C GLN A 51 22.25 12.64 -9.12
N TYR A 52 21.46 11.64 -9.54
CA TYR A 52 20.00 11.72 -9.51
C TYR A 52 19.47 11.98 -8.10
N ALA A 53 20.01 11.32 -7.06
CA ALA A 53 19.57 11.53 -5.69
C ALA A 53 19.87 12.93 -5.16
N VAL A 54 20.94 13.57 -5.65
CA VAL A 54 21.30 14.95 -5.29
C VAL A 54 20.49 15.97 -6.10
N GLU A 55 20.24 15.68 -7.38
CA GLU A 55 19.63 16.62 -8.33
C GLU A 55 18.09 16.53 -8.38
N SER A 56 17.49 15.43 -7.94
CA SER A 56 16.03 15.21 -8.02
C SER A 56 15.20 16.19 -7.19
N GLY A 57 15.84 16.94 -6.29
CA GLY A 57 15.16 17.83 -5.36
C GLY A 57 14.35 17.06 -4.32
N GLU A 58 13.48 17.79 -3.62
CA GLU A 58 12.59 17.27 -2.60
C GLU A 58 11.21 16.94 -3.20
N PHE A 59 10.45 16.02 -2.60
CA PHE A 59 9.09 15.65 -3.04
C PHE A 59 8.17 16.86 -3.19
N GLY A 60 8.26 17.81 -2.26
CA GLY A 60 7.45 19.01 -2.26
C GLY A 60 7.55 19.74 -0.92
N HIS A 61 6.70 20.75 -0.76
CA HIS A 61 6.59 21.52 0.48
C HIS A 61 5.12 21.62 0.89
N MET A 62 4.87 21.82 2.18
CA MET A 62 3.53 22.15 2.66
C MET A 62 3.01 23.43 1.97
N PRO A 63 1.73 23.48 1.54
CA PRO A 63 1.19 24.69 0.94
C PRO A 63 1.11 25.82 1.99
N PRO A 64 1.12 27.09 1.55
CA PRO A 64 0.83 28.19 2.45
C PRO A 64 -0.61 28.04 3.01
N PRO A 65 -0.86 28.44 4.27
CA PRO A 65 -2.19 28.36 4.86
C PRO A 65 -3.23 29.13 4.01
N LEU A 66 -4.27 28.45 3.56
CA LEU A 66 -5.38 29.06 2.79
C LEU A 66 -6.20 30.05 3.63
N THR A 67 -6.09 29.97 4.95
CA THR A 67 -6.91 30.68 5.93
C THR A 67 -6.71 32.20 6.01
N LEU A 68 -5.83 32.80 5.21
CA LEU A 68 -5.71 34.27 5.13
C LEU A 68 -6.92 34.94 4.46
N ARG A 69 -7.80 34.20 3.77
CA ARG A 69 -9.10 34.72 3.30
C ARG A 69 -10.27 34.00 3.98
N GLY A 70 -10.58 34.40 5.22
CA GLY A 70 -11.90 34.18 5.81
C GLY A 70 -12.01 33.22 7.00
N ALA A 71 -10.90 32.68 7.55
CA ALA A 71 -10.96 31.94 8.80
C ALA A 71 -10.99 32.88 10.02
N ALA A 72 -11.65 32.46 11.11
CA ALA A 72 -11.57 33.15 12.39
C ALA A 72 -10.12 33.15 12.92
N ASN A 73 -9.67 34.26 13.53
CA ASN A 73 -8.30 34.45 14.01
C ASN A 73 -7.75 33.29 14.87
N THR A 74 -8.62 32.55 15.56
CA THR A 74 -8.26 31.40 16.42
C THR A 74 -7.72 30.19 15.64
N ALA A 75 -8.28 29.87 14.47
CA ALA A 75 -7.79 28.76 13.64
C ALA A 75 -6.41 29.07 13.04
N VAL A 76 -6.16 30.34 12.73
CA VAL A 76 -4.87 30.82 12.22
C VAL A 76 -3.76 30.71 13.28
N GLU A 77 -4.05 30.95 14.56
CA GLU A 77 -3.07 30.78 15.63
C GLU A 77 -2.73 29.30 15.91
N MET A 78 -3.69 28.39 15.79
CA MET A 78 -3.45 26.94 15.95
C MET A 78 -2.61 26.34 14.82
N LEU A 79 -2.61 26.97 13.64
CA LEU A 79 -1.84 26.53 12.48
C LEU A 79 -0.42 27.15 12.39
N LYS A 80 0.00 27.96 13.37
CA LYS A 80 1.31 28.62 13.33
C LYS A 80 2.43 27.74 13.88
N GLY A 81 3.45 27.53 13.05
CA GLY A 81 4.74 26.97 13.45
C GLY A 81 4.96 25.51 13.04
N THR A 82 6.20 25.05 13.17
CA THR A 82 6.68 23.76 12.67
C THR A 82 5.84 22.56 13.16
N LYS A 83 5.29 22.63 14.38
CA LYS A 83 4.46 21.56 14.95
C LYS A 83 3.14 21.34 14.19
N ALA A 84 2.49 22.42 13.75
CA ALA A 84 1.24 22.34 12.99
C ALA A 84 1.47 21.77 11.59
N ASN A 85 2.58 22.14 10.94
CA ASN A 85 2.94 21.61 9.62
C ASN A 85 3.18 20.09 9.66
N VAL A 86 3.84 19.58 10.71
CA VAL A 86 4.07 18.14 10.87
C VAL A 86 2.74 17.38 11.05
N LEU A 87 1.82 17.91 11.86
CA LEU A 87 0.50 17.30 12.03
C LEU A 87 -0.29 17.30 10.72
N LEU A 88 -0.33 18.43 10.01
CA LEU A 88 -1.04 18.53 8.72
C LEU A 88 -0.45 17.61 7.65
N ASP A 89 0.88 17.49 7.60
CA ASP A 89 1.55 16.57 6.66
C ASP A 89 1.18 15.11 6.96
N LYS A 90 1.15 14.71 8.25
CA LYS A 90 0.77 13.34 8.65
C LYS A 90 -0.72 13.05 8.51
N LEU A 91 -1.59 14.04 8.68
CA LEU A 91 -3.01 13.93 8.34
C LEU A 91 -3.20 13.76 6.82
N GLY A 92 -2.43 14.51 6.03
CA GLY A 92 -2.39 14.34 4.57
C GLY A 92 -1.95 12.94 4.20
N GLU A 93 -0.83 12.46 4.77
CA GLU A 93 -0.32 11.10 4.58
C GLU A 93 -1.40 10.05 4.84
N ARG A 94 -2.10 10.17 5.97
CA ARG A 94 -3.17 9.26 6.34
C ARG A 94 -4.30 9.28 5.32
N LEU A 95 -4.80 10.47 4.99
CA LEU A 95 -5.84 10.64 3.97
C LEU A 95 -5.48 9.96 2.63
N ALA A 96 -4.23 10.11 2.17
CA ALA A 96 -3.79 9.52 0.91
C ALA A 96 -3.73 7.98 0.96
N PHE A 97 -3.33 7.43 2.11
CA PHE A 97 -3.28 5.98 2.32
C PHE A 97 -4.69 5.38 2.37
N GLU A 98 -5.59 5.90 3.22
CA GLU A 98 -6.97 5.40 3.38
C GLU A 98 -7.73 5.39 2.05
N ARG A 99 -7.53 6.44 1.23
CA ARG A 99 -8.09 6.52 -0.13
C ARG A 99 -7.67 5.34 -1.00
N THR A 100 -6.42 4.90 -0.85
CA THR A 100 -5.86 3.77 -1.59
C THR A 100 -6.26 2.44 -0.94
N GLY A 101 -6.40 2.40 0.39
CA GLY A 101 -6.95 1.27 1.16
C GLY A 101 -8.31 0.79 0.64
N VAL A 102 -9.22 1.73 0.39
CA VAL A 102 -10.52 1.44 -0.27
C VAL A 102 -10.32 0.69 -1.61
N ARG A 103 -9.32 1.09 -2.41
CA ARG A 103 -9.03 0.46 -3.72
C ARG A 103 -8.35 -0.89 -3.59
N PHE A 104 -7.58 -1.11 -2.53
CA PHE A 104 -7.03 -2.43 -2.25
C PHE A 104 -8.16 -3.42 -1.99
N TYR A 105 -9.11 -3.07 -1.12
CA TYR A 105 -10.26 -3.92 -0.83
C TYR A 105 -11.21 -4.09 -2.02
N ASP A 106 -11.46 -3.04 -2.81
CA ASP A 106 -12.21 -3.17 -4.08
C ASP A 106 -11.55 -4.25 -4.97
N GLY A 107 -10.21 -4.26 -5.06
CA GLY A 107 -9.45 -5.27 -5.80
C GLY A 107 -9.54 -6.67 -5.20
N LEU A 108 -9.46 -6.80 -3.87
CA LEU A 108 -9.61 -8.08 -3.17
C LEU A 108 -11.00 -8.68 -3.37
N ILE A 109 -12.05 -7.85 -3.34
CA ILE A 109 -13.43 -8.27 -3.63
C ILE A 109 -13.52 -8.86 -5.03
N VAL A 110 -12.95 -8.19 -6.04
CA VAL A 110 -12.91 -8.73 -7.41
C VAL A 110 -12.16 -10.07 -7.47
N LYS A 111 -11.03 -10.22 -6.76
CA LYS A 111 -10.30 -11.49 -6.70
C LYS A 111 -11.10 -12.59 -6.02
N PHE A 112 -11.81 -12.25 -4.94
CA PHE A 112 -12.71 -13.17 -4.25
C PHE A 112 -13.85 -13.63 -5.16
N GLU A 113 -14.50 -12.71 -5.87
CA GLU A 113 -15.59 -13.07 -6.79
C GLU A 113 -15.10 -13.93 -7.95
N ALA A 114 -13.90 -13.67 -8.46
CA ALA A 114 -13.34 -14.39 -9.59
C ALA A 114 -12.82 -15.80 -9.24
N SER A 115 -12.31 -16.01 -8.02
CA SER A 115 -11.60 -17.25 -7.66
C SER A 115 -12.13 -17.96 -6.41
N GLY A 116 -13.13 -17.37 -5.75
CA GLY A 116 -13.67 -17.86 -4.49
C GLY A 116 -12.71 -17.67 -3.31
N THR A 117 -12.95 -18.43 -2.26
CA THR A 117 -12.17 -18.46 -1.03
C THR A 117 -11.86 -19.91 -0.63
N TRP A 118 -11.21 -20.08 0.52
CA TRP A 118 -10.88 -21.37 1.12
C TRP A 118 -11.46 -21.47 2.54
N GLU A 119 -11.42 -22.66 3.13
CA GLU A 119 -11.80 -22.84 4.53
C GLU A 119 -10.92 -21.98 5.44
N GLY A 120 -11.54 -21.12 6.26
CA GLY A 120 -10.80 -20.16 7.09
C GLY A 120 -10.18 -19.00 6.31
N GLY A 121 -10.52 -18.81 5.03
CA GLY A 121 -10.27 -17.59 4.26
C GLY A 121 -11.30 -16.49 4.54
N PRO A 122 -11.20 -15.34 3.85
CA PRO A 122 -12.16 -14.26 4.02
C PRO A 122 -13.55 -14.64 3.50
N THR A 123 -14.57 -14.00 4.03
CA THR A 123 -15.91 -13.90 3.44
C THR A 123 -16.09 -12.59 2.67
N LEU A 124 -17.04 -12.55 1.74
CA LEU A 124 -17.39 -11.31 1.03
C LEU A 124 -17.87 -10.23 2.02
N GLU A 125 -18.66 -10.62 3.02
CA GLU A 125 -19.15 -9.73 4.07
C GLU A 125 -17.99 -9.05 4.83
N GLU A 126 -16.96 -9.81 5.21
CA GLU A 126 -15.77 -9.27 5.89
C GLU A 126 -15.00 -8.30 4.99
N LEU A 127 -14.75 -8.67 3.72
CA LEU A 127 -14.03 -7.79 2.78
C LEU A 127 -14.79 -6.48 2.53
N VAL A 128 -16.11 -6.54 2.40
CA VAL A 128 -16.95 -5.34 2.25
C VAL A 128 -16.96 -4.52 3.53
N ALA A 129 -17.04 -5.16 4.70
CA ALA A 129 -17.00 -4.44 5.97
C ALA A 129 -15.69 -3.65 6.14
N PHE A 130 -14.54 -4.28 5.86
CA PHE A 130 -13.23 -3.62 5.93
C PHE A 130 -13.12 -2.50 4.91
N ARG A 131 -13.55 -2.73 3.66
CA ARG A 131 -13.64 -1.68 2.63
C ARG A 131 -14.44 -0.45 3.08
N GLU A 132 -15.50 -0.65 3.85
CA GLU A 132 -16.32 0.43 4.40
C GLU A 132 -15.69 1.09 5.63
N ASP A 133 -14.87 0.37 6.41
CA ASP A 133 -14.02 0.96 7.45
C ASP A 133 -13.02 1.94 6.84
N GLU A 134 -12.26 1.52 5.82
CA GLU A 134 -11.31 2.38 5.06
C GLU A 134 -11.99 3.66 4.53
N ALA A 135 -13.22 3.53 4.02
CA ALA A 135 -13.97 4.68 3.51
C ALA A 135 -14.36 5.66 4.63
N ARG A 136 -14.71 5.15 5.82
CA ARG A 136 -14.97 5.97 7.01
C ARG A 136 -13.71 6.65 7.52
N HIS A 137 -12.58 5.93 7.52
CA HIS A 137 -11.29 6.47 7.92
C HIS A 137 -10.80 7.58 6.99
N PHE A 138 -10.96 7.39 5.68
CA PHE A 138 -10.74 8.45 4.69
C PHE A 138 -11.60 9.68 4.99
N ASP A 139 -12.91 9.50 5.18
CA ASP A 139 -13.83 10.62 5.47
C ASP A 139 -13.50 11.33 6.79
N LEU A 140 -13.11 10.59 7.82
CA LEU A 140 -12.60 11.15 9.08
C LEU A 140 -11.41 12.10 8.86
N MET A 141 -10.47 11.72 7.99
CA MET A 141 -9.32 12.57 7.65
C MET A 141 -9.74 13.82 6.86
N VAL A 142 -10.69 13.70 5.92
CA VAL A 142 -11.25 14.85 5.19
C VAL A 142 -11.87 15.85 6.16
N GLN A 143 -12.71 15.36 7.07
CA GLN A 143 -13.38 16.18 8.07
C GLN A 143 -12.38 16.84 9.02
N THR A 144 -11.37 16.09 9.47
CA THR A 144 -10.32 16.59 10.37
C THR A 144 -9.51 17.72 9.72
N LEU A 145 -9.03 17.51 8.49
CA LEU A 145 -8.27 18.53 7.75
C LEU A 145 -9.11 19.79 7.52
N THR A 146 -10.37 19.61 7.11
CA THR A 146 -11.31 20.72 6.88
C THR A 146 -11.57 21.50 8.17
N ALA A 147 -11.78 20.82 9.30
CA ALA A 147 -12.01 21.45 10.60
C ALA A 147 -10.79 22.24 11.11
N LEU A 148 -9.59 21.79 10.76
CA LEU A 148 -8.33 22.52 11.01
C LEU A 148 -8.12 23.68 10.02
N GLY A 149 -8.98 23.87 9.02
CA GLY A 149 -8.86 24.90 7.99
C GLY A 149 -7.86 24.58 6.89
N ALA A 150 -7.45 23.31 6.77
CA ALA A 150 -6.62 22.81 5.68
C ALA A 150 -7.50 22.34 4.51
N ASP A 151 -6.90 22.30 3.32
CA ASP A 151 -7.54 21.76 2.11
C ASP A 151 -7.20 20.27 1.98
N PRO A 152 -8.18 19.35 2.09
CA PRO A 152 -7.93 17.91 2.02
C PRO A 152 -7.55 17.42 0.61
N THR A 153 -7.61 18.28 -0.41
CA THR A 153 -7.16 17.94 -1.76
C THR A 153 -5.67 18.19 -1.98
N VAL A 154 -5.02 18.86 -1.02
CA VAL A 154 -3.60 19.15 -1.05
C VAL A 154 -2.80 17.86 -1.05
N MET A 155 -1.81 17.86 -1.93
CA MET A 155 -0.81 16.81 -2.00
C MET A 155 0.38 17.19 -1.11
N THR A 156 0.44 16.71 0.14
CA THR A 156 1.56 17.00 1.06
C THR A 156 2.77 16.10 0.78
N PRO A 157 3.99 16.47 1.20
CA PRO A 157 5.17 15.64 0.95
C PRO A 157 5.04 14.19 1.42
N SER A 158 4.50 13.97 2.62
CA SER A 158 4.32 12.63 3.14
C SER A 158 3.20 11.85 2.44
N ALA A 159 2.14 12.54 2.01
CA ALA A 159 1.11 11.88 1.21
C ALA A 159 1.58 11.49 -0.19
N ASP A 160 2.55 12.20 -0.78
CA ASP A 160 3.11 11.83 -2.09
C ASP A 160 3.81 10.48 -1.95
N LEU A 161 4.67 10.40 -0.94
CA LEU A 161 5.40 9.19 -0.61
C LEU A 161 4.45 8.02 -0.34
N ALA A 162 3.45 8.20 0.53
CA ALA A 162 2.48 7.15 0.84
C ALA A 162 1.69 6.70 -0.39
N ALA A 163 1.36 7.61 -1.30
CA ALA A 163 0.72 7.25 -2.56
C ALA A 163 1.65 6.39 -3.44
N VAL A 164 2.93 6.75 -3.56
CA VAL A 164 3.93 5.97 -4.32
C VAL A 164 4.15 4.58 -3.70
N GLU A 165 4.25 4.49 -2.38
CA GLU A 165 4.35 3.22 -1.66
C GLU A 165 3.13 2.33 -1.93
N GLY A 166 1.94 2.91 -1.85
CA GLY A 166 0.67 2.21 -2.12
C GLY A 166 0.55 1.70 -3.57
N LEU A 167 1.18 2.36 -4.54
CA LEU A 167 1.16 1.89 -5.94
C LEU A 167 1.79 0.50 -6.09
N GLY A 168 2.84 0.17 -5.33
CA GLY A 168 3.46 -1.16 -5.39
C GLY A 168 2.51 -2.26 -4.95
N VAL A 169 1.75 -2.02 -3.88
CA VAL A 169 0.71 -2.95 -3.40
C VAL A 169 -0.41 -3.06 -4.42
N LEU A 170 -0.90 -1.92 -4.94
CA LEU A 170 -1.98 -1.90 -5.92
C LEU A 170 -1.61 -2.65 -7.20
N GLN A 171 -0.35 -2.54 -7.65
CA GLN A 171 0.14 -3.27 -8.82
C GLN A 171 0.01 -4.78 -8.65
N VAL A 172 0.29 -5.33 -7.45
CA VAL A 172 0.15 -6.77 -7.19
C VAL A 172 -1.33 -7.17 -7.11
N ILE A 173 -2.15 -6.40 -6.40
CA ILE A 173 -3.59 -6.67 -6.24
C ILE A 173 -4.32 -6.62 -7.58
N SER A 174 -3.98 -5.65 -8.43
CA SER A 174 -4.63 -5.46 -9.75
C SER A 174 -4.06 -6.32 -10.87
N ASP A 175 -2.93 -7.00 -10.67
CA ASP A 175 -2.33 -7.86 -11.69
C ASP A 175 -3.30 -9.01 -12.05
N PRO A 176 -3.73 -9.18 -13.31
CA PRO A 176 -4.68 -10.25 -13.68
C PRO A 176 -4.13 -11.67 -13.46
N ARG A 177 -2.82 -11.83 -13.24
CA ARG A 177 -2.16 -13.11 -13.00
C ARG A 177 -2.14 -13.50 -11.52
N THR A 178 -2.45 -12.58 -10.61
CA THR A 178 -2.52 -12.88 -9.16
C THR A 178 -3.91 -13.38 -8.78
N GLY A 179 -3.96 -14.37 -7.88
CA GLY A 179 -5.20 -14.82 -7.24
C GLY A 179 -5.41 -14.13 -5.89
N LEU A 180 -6.52 -14.46 -5.22
CA LEU A 180 -6.88 -13.85 -3.93
C LEU A 180 -5.77 -14.00 -2.87
N ALA A 181 -5.11 -15.16 -2.77
CA ALA A 181 -4.04 -15.37 -1.79
C ALA A 181 -2.80 -14.50 -2.03
N GLN A 182 -2.36 -14.32 -3.29
CA GLN A 182 -1.25 -13.41 -3.59
C GLN A 182 -1.63 -11.95 -3.35
N ALA A 183 -2.88 -11.57 -3.66
CA ALA A 183 -3.38 -10.23 -3.39
C ALA A 183 -3.46 -9.96 -1.88
N LEU A 184 -3.93 -10.92 -1.07
CA LEU A 184 -3.93 -10.81 0.40
C LEU A 184 -2.52 -10.73 0.99
N HIS A 185 -1.54 -11.41 0.38
CA HIS A 185 -0.14 -11.28 0.81
C HIS A 185 0.37 -9.84 0.57
N ALA A 186 0.00 -9.21 -0.55
CA ALA A 186 0.29 -7.79 -0.77
C ALA A 186 -0.50 -6.90 0.21
N GLN A 187 -1.76 -7.22 0.49
CA GLN A 187 -2.58 -6.52 1.48
C GLN A 187 -1.92 -6.55 2.86
N GLN A 188 -1.33 -7.67 3.27
CA GLN A 188 -0.64 -7.76 4.56
C GLN A 188 0.46 -6.70 4.73
N VAL A 189 1.13 -6.30 3.63
CA VAL A 189 2.12 -5.20 3.67
C VAL A 189 1.44 -3.87 3.94
N ALA A 190 0.29 -3.60 3.29
CA ALA A 190 -0.49 -2.39 3.53
C ALA A 190 -1.02 -2.34 4.98
N GLU A 191 -1.65 -3.40 5.45
CA GLU A 191 -2.23 -3.50 6.79
C GLU A 191 -1.21 -3.23 7.92
N LEU A 192 0.01 -3.77 7.78
CA LEU A 192 1.07 -3.54 8.76
C LEU A 192 1.56 -2.08 8.75
N ALA A 193 1.63 -1.47 7.57
CA ALA A 193 1.94 -0.05 7.44
C ALA A 193 0.81 0.82 8.01
N ASP A 194 -0.44 0.40 7.84
CA ASP A 194 -1.62 1.12 8.28
C ASP A 194 -1.73 1.20 9.80
N VAL A 195 -1.60 0.05 10.47
CA VAL A 195 -1.55 -0.04 11.93
C VAL A 195 -0.46 0.87 12.49
N ALA A 196 0.73 0.88 11.88
CA ALA A 196 1.82 1.76 12.29
C ALA A 196 1.48 3.24 12.06
N GLY A 197 0.84 3.58 10.94
CA GLY A 197 0.42 4.94 10.61
C GLY A 197 -0.60 5.50 11.61
N TRP A 198 -1.63 4.73 11.94
CA TRP A 198 -2.64 5.14 12.93
C TRP A 198 -2.07 5.31 14.34
N ASP A 199 -1.18 4.41 14.79
CA ASP A 199 -0.54 4.54 16.10
C ASP A 199 0.36 5.78 16.18
N GLN A 200 1.16 6.03 15.13
CA GLN A 200 1.99 7.23 15.03
C GLN A 200 1.16 8.51 15.03
N LEU A 201 0.05 8.54 14.27
CA LEU A 201 -0.84 9.70 14.20
C LEU A 201 -1.53 9.95 15.55
N ALA A 202 -2.00 8.90 16.23
CA ALA A 202 -2.58 8.99 17.56
C ALA A 202 -1.57 9.57 18.57
N CYS A 203 -0.33 9.05 18.58
CA CYS A 203 0.73 9.53 19.47
C CYS A 203 1.11 11.00 19.19
N LEU A 204 1.15 11.39 17.92
CA LEU A 204 1.40 12.77 17.52
C LEU A 204 0.27 13.70 17.97
N ALA A 205 -0.98 13.32 17.72
CA ALA A 205 -2.16 14.07 18.16
C ALA A 205 -2.17 14.25 19.69
N GLU A 206 -1.84 13.21 20.44
CA GLU A 206 -1.76 13.23 21.90
C GLU A 206 -0.65 14.18 22.38
N THR A 207 0.54 14.08 21.77
CA THR A 207 1.70 14.94 22.07
C THR A 207 1.37 16.43 21.83
N LEU A 208 0.51 16.72 20.86
CA LEU A 208 0.08 18.07 20.53
C LEU A 208 -1.18 18.53 21.27
N GLY A 209 -1.79 17.66 22.10
CA GLY A 209 -2.95 17.98 22.93
C GLY A 209 -4.31 17.89 22.21
N TYR A 210 -4.39 17.26 21.04
CA TYR A 210 -5.64 17.03 20.31
C TYR A 210 -6.34 15.76 20.83
N THR A 211 -6.98 15.85 21.99
CA THR A 211 -7.57 14.69 22.70
C THR A 211 -8.65 13.98 21.90
N GLU A 212 -9.52 14.72 21.20
CA GLU A 212 -10.58 14.15 20.37
C GLU A 212 -10.00 13.39 19.17
N LEU A 213 -9.07 14.01 18.43
CA LEU A 213 -8.38 13.35 17.32
C LEU A 213 -7.61 12.11 17.79
N THR A 214 -6.99 12.18 18.97
CA THR A 214 -6.31 11.02 19.56
C THR A 214 -7.29 9.86 19.77
N ALA A 215 -8.47 10.13 20.35
CA ALA A 215 -9.48 9.09 20.59
C ALA A 215 -9.99 8.50 19.26
N GLN A 216 -10.24 9.33 18.26
CA GLN A 216 -10.67 8.90 16.93
C GLN A 216 -9.60 8.03 16.24
N CYS A 217 -8.33 8.45 16.26
CA CYS A 217 -7.22 7.67 15.72
C CYS A 217 -7.04 6.33 16.45
N ARG A 218 -7.24 6.30 17.78
CA ARG A 218 -7.17 5.04 18.55
C ARG A 218 -8.34 4.10 18.25
N SER A 219 -9.50 4.63 17.89
CA SER A 219 -10.62 3.82 17.41
C SER A 219 -10.32 3.21 16.05
N ALA A 220 -9.81 4.00 15.10
CA ALA A 220 -9.38 3.53 13.78
C ALA A 220 -8.27 2.47 13.91
N LEU A 221 -7.26 2.72 14.75
CA LEU A 221 -6.21 1.76 15.06
C LEU A 221 -6.76 0.40 15.56
N ALA A 222 -7.83 0.39 16.34
CA ALA A 222 -8.43 -0.86 16.80
C ALA A 222 -9.08 -1.65 15.65
N GLN A 223 -9.66 -0.96 14.67
CA GLN A 223 -10.20 -1.56 13.44
C GLN A 223 -9.06 -2.11 12.57
N GLU A 224 -7.99 -1.34 12.37
CA GLU A 224 -6.84 -1.79 11.58
C GLU A 224 -6.10 -2.97 12.20
N ASN A 225 -6.01 -3.03 13.53
CA ASN A 225 -5.49 -4.23 14.19
C ASN A 225 -6.33 -5.48 13.90
N LEU A 226 -7.65 -5.33 13.78
CA LEU A 226 -8.54 -6.43 13.40
C LEU A 226 -8.34 -6.82 11.93
N HIS A 227 -8.20 -5.85 11.03
CA HIS A 227 -7.93 -6.08 9.61
C HIS A 227 -6.61 -6.84 9.43
N ALA A 228 -5.50 -6.31 9.96
CA ALA A 228 -4.18 -6.93 9.91
C ALA A 228 -4.16 -8.35 10.50
N ALA A 229 -4.80 -8.56 11.66
CA ALA A 229 -4.91 -9.88 12.27
C ALA A 229 -5.74 -10.85 11.42
N SER A 230 -6.77 -10.36 10.75
CA SER A 230 -7.63 -11.17 9.88
C SER A 230 -6.91 -11.57 8.59
N VAL A 231 -6.22 -10.65 7.93
CA VAL A 231 -5.39 -10.95 6.75
C VAL A 231 -4.31 -11.98 7.08
N ALA A 232 -3.60 -11.80 8.19
CA ALA A 232 -2.59 -12.76 8.65
C ALA A 232 -3.19 -14.16 8.92
N ARG A 233 -4.37 -14.22 9.55
CA ARG A 233 -5.10 -15.47 9.80
C ARG A 233 -5.51 -16.17 8.50
N TRP A 234 -6.07 -15.44 7.54
CA TRP A 234 -6.51 -16.00 6.25
C TRP A 234 -5.33 -16.57 5.44
N LEU A 235 -4.21 -15.86 5.42
CA LEU A 235 -2.98 -16.31 4.75
C LEU A 235 -2.38 -17.56 5.41
N LYS A 236 -2.41 -17.62 6.74
CA LYS A 236 -1.98 -18.82 7.47
C LYS A 236 -2.86 -20.03 7.11
N ALA A 237 -4.19 -19.87 7.13
CA ALA A 237 -5.12 -20.92 6.75
C ALA A 237 -4.89 -21.38 5.30
N HIS A 238 -4.67 -20.45 4.37
CA HIS A 238 -4.34 -20.77 2.98
C HIS A 238 -3.09 -21.64 2.88
N ALA A 239 -2.00 -21.25 3.56
CA ALA A 239 -0.74 -21.98 3.53
C ALA A 239 -0.88 -23.41 4.08
N GLU A 240 -1.65 -23.58 5.16
CA GLU A 240 -1.90 -24.89 5.77
C GLU A 240 -2.72 -25.81 4.85
N ILE A 241 -3.77 -25.29 4.20
CA ILE A 241 -4.61 -26.05 3.24
C ILE A 241 -3.81 -26.39 1.98
N ALA A 242 -3.01 -25.44 1.48
CA ALA A 242 -2.12 -25.65 0.34
C ALA A 242 -1.14 -26.80 0.62
N ALA A 243 -0.52 -26.81 1.82
CA ALA A 243 0.42 -27.86 2.22
C ALA A 243 -0.21 -29.25 2.30
N ARG A 244 -1.51 -29.34 2.63
CA ARG A 244 -2.26 -30.61 2.62
C ARG A 244 -2.78 -31.01 1.23
N GLY A 245 -2.67 -30.11 0.26
CA GLY A 245 -3.17 -30.34 -1.10
C GLY A 245 -4.69 -30.24 -1.22
N GLU A 246 -5.35 -29.55 -0.29
CA GLU A 246 -6.81 -29.48 -0.16
C GLU A 246 -7.42 -28.21 -0.77
N LEU A 247 -6.60 -27.31 -1.35
CA LEU A 247 -7.12 -26.13 -2.07
C LEU A 247 -8.02 -26.60 -3.21
N SER A 248 -9.26 -26.12 -3.24
CA SER A 248 -10.13 -26.33 -4.39
C SER A 248 -9.47 -25.74 -5.64
N ALA A 249 -9.62 -26.43 -6.77
CA ALA A 249 -9.29 -25.80 -8.04
C ALA A 249 -10.26 -24.62 -8.20
N ALA A 250 -9.74 -23.41 -8.38
CA ALA A 250 -10.54 -22.28 -8.82
C ALA A 250 -11.27 -22.72 -10.11
N SER A 251 -12.60 -22.65 -10.08
CA SER A 251 -13.50 -23.05 -11.19
C SER A 251 -13.34 -22.15 -12.39
#